data_AF-A0A7J3D6Q1-F1
#
_entry.id   AF-A0A7J3D6Q1-F1
#
_cell.length_a   1.000
_cell.length_b   1.000
_cell.length_c   1.000
_cell.angle_alpha   90.00
_cell.angle_beta   90.00
_cell.angle_gamma   90.00
#
_symmetry.space_group_name_H-M   'P 1'
#
loop_
_entity.id
_entity.type
_entity.pdbx_description
1 polymer ?
#
loop_
_entity_poly.entity_id
_entity_poly.type
_entity_poly.pdbx_seq_one_letter_code
_entity_poly.pdbx_strand_id
1 'polypeptide(L)' 'MAKVFKIDRALYEVDDETKTYRYLKRNLDWKNLSEDENERNKKHIDGYTRTFRNGAKKVFKYKNKMRCK' A
#
# COMPACT_ATOMS: atom_id res chain seq x y z
N MET A 1 3.71 14.79 -3.94
CA MET A 1 3.51 15.03 -2.50
C MET A 1 3.41 13.67 -1.85
N ALA A 2 4.40 13.32 -1.03
CA ALA A 2 4.47 12.01 -0.41
C ALA A 2 3.61 11.93 0.87
N LYS A 3 2.75 10.91 0.98
CA LYS A 3 1.91 10.61 2.15
C LYS A 3 2.21 9.22 2.68
N VAL A 4 2.09 9.01 3.98
CA VAL A 4 2.31 7.69 4.59
C VAL A 4 0.98 6.97 4.78
N PHE A 5 0.82 5.83 4.12
CA PHE A 5 -0.32 4.94 4.29
C PHE A 5 0.02 3.74 5.17
N LYS A 6 -0.93 3.38 6.04
CA LYS A 6 -0.86 2.19 6.88
C LYS A 6 -1.61 1.06 6.18
N ILE A 7 -0.89 0.01 5.79
CA ILE A 7 -1.47 -1.14 5.09
C ILE A 7 -0.98 -2.42 5.76
N ASP A 8 -1.92 -3.14 6.36
CA ASP A 8 -1.66 -4.31 7.19
C ASP A 8 -0.52 -4.03 8.17
N ARG A 9 0.56 -4.81 8.07
CA ARG A 9 1.75 -4.76 8.92
C ARG A 9 2.82 -3.81 8.41
N ALA A 10 2.55 -2.97 7.43
CA ALA A 10 3.54 -2.10 6.79
C ALA A 10 3.07 -0.65 6.68
N LEU A 11 4.04 0.26 6.73
CA LEU A 11 3.89 1.66 6.39
C LEU A 11 4.51 1.89 5.03
N TYR A 12 3.73 2.45 4.11
CA TYR A 12 4.19 2.81 2.78
C TYR A 12 4.18 4.31 2.62
N GLU A 13 5.28 4.87 2.16
CA GLU A 13 5.33 6.22 1.61
C GLU A 13 4.79 6.16 0.19
N VAL A 14 3.80 6.98 -0.12
CA VAL A 14 3.11 6.99 -1.39
C VAL A 14 3.17 8.37 -1.97
N ASP A 15 3.64 8.44 -3.20
CA ASP A 15 3.69 9.69 -3.95
C ASP A 15 2.62 9.63 -5.05
N ASP A 16 1.55 10.41 -4.86
CA ASP A 16 0.43 10.48 -5.80
C ASP A 16 0.83 11.09 -7.16
N GLU A 17 1.88 11.93 -7.21
CA GLU A 17 2.32 12.60 -8.45
C GLU A 17 2.95 11.60 -9.43
N THR A 18 3.85 10.78 -8.90
CA THR A 18 4.54 9.73 -9.68
C THR A 18 3.78 8.40 -9.70
N LYS A 19 2.69 8.29 -8.95
CA LYS A 19 1.94 7.04 -8.70
C LYS A 19 2.85 5.91 -8.23
N THR A 20 3.78 6.25 -7.33
CA THR A 20 4.72 5.28 -6.77
C THR A 20 4.52 5.09 -5.29
N TYR A 21 4.93 3.92 -4.79
CA TYR A 21 4.95 3.64 -3.36
C TYR A 21 6.25 2.98 -2.94
N ARG A 22 6.68 3.28 -1.71
CA ARG A 22 7.91 2.79 -1.11
C ARG A 22 7.63 2.26 0.29
N TYR A 23 8.22 1.12 0.61
CA TYR A 23 8.19 0.61 1.97
C TYR A 23 9.04 1.49 2.89
N LEU A 24 8.43 2.04 3.93
CA LEU A 24 9.12 2.80 4.98
C LEU A 24 9.56 1.88 6.11
N LYS A 25 8.59 1.30 6.82
CA LYS A 25 8.83 0.48 8.02
C LYS A 25 7.65 -0.42 8.34
N ARG A 26 7.81 -1.28 9.34
CA ARG A 26 6.74 -2.15 9.83
C ARG A 26 5.74 -1.33 10.66
N ASN A 27 4.45 -1.55 10.45
CA ASN A 27 3.39 -0.99 11.29
C ASN A 27 3.25 -1.89 12.52
N LEU A 28 3.75 -1.46 13.68
CA LEU A 28 3.66 -2.22 14.94
C LEU A 28 2.23 -2.23 15.49
N ASP A 29 1.49 -1.14 15.27
CA ASP A 29 0.10 -0.93 15.66
C ASP A 29 -0.92 -1.52 14.68
N TRP A 30 -0.50 -2.45 13.82
CA TRP A 30 -1.39 -3.05 12.81
C TRP A 30 -2.62 -3.73 13.40
N LYS A 31 -2.57 -4.16 14.67
CA LYS A 31 -3.72 -4.72 15.39
C LYS A 31 -4.80 -3.68 15.71
N ASN A 32 -4.41 -2.42 15.84
CA ASN A 32 -5.31 -1.29 16.12
C ASN A 32 -5.77 -0.60 14.82
N LEU A 33 -5.31 -1.08 13.66
CA LEU A 33 -5.69 -0.54 12.36
C LEU A 33 -7.10 -1.03 12.02
N SER A 34 -8.05 -0.11 11.84
CA SER A 34 -9.39 -0.46 11.38
C SER A 34 -9.34 -1.12 10.01
N GLU A 35 -10.15 -2.16 9.80
CA GLU A 35 -10.23 -2.85 8.51
C GLU A 35 -10.62 -1.89 7.39
N ASP A 36 -11.55 -0.95 7.64
CA ASP A 36 -11.96 0.07 6.67
C ASP A 36 -10.81 0.99 6.26
N GLU A 37 -10.00 1.47 7.20
CA GLU A 37 -8.82 2.31 6.91
C GLU A 37 -7.80 1.52 6.07
N ASN A 38 -7.54 0.27 6.44
CA ASN A 38 -6.66 -0.62 5.70
C ASN A 38 -7.15 -0.85 4.27
N GLU A 39 -8.44 -1.13 4.08
CA GLU A 39 -9.02 -1.36 2.77
C GLU A 39 -9.04 -0.11 1.91
N ARG A 40 -9.37 1.06 2.46
CA ARG A 40 -9.27 2.35 1.75
C ARG A 40 -7.85 2.60 1.28
N ASN A 41 -6.86 2.42 2.15
CA ASN A 41 -5.46 2.61 1.79
C ASN A 41 -5.01 1.64 0.69
N LYS A 42 -5.40 0.36 0.78
CA LYS A 42 -5.11 -0.64 -0.26
C LYS A 42 -5.76 -0.30 -1.61
N LYS A 43 -7.01 0.16 -1.61
CA LYS A 43 -7.73 0.59 -2.82
C LYS A 43 -7.11 1.86 -3.41
N HIS A 44 -6.68 2.80 -2.57
CA HIS A 44 -6.05 4.05 -3.01
C HIS A 44 -4.75 3.78 -3.78
N ILE A 45 -3.93 2.87 -3.26
CA ILE A 45 -2.63 2.54 -3.87
C ILE A 45 -2.73 1.43 -4.92
N ASP A 46 -3.94 0.99 -5.28
CA ASP A 46 -4.11 -0.01 -6.34
C ASP A 46 -3.61 0.54 -7.68
N GLY A 47 -2.78 -0.24 -8.36
CA GLY A 47 -2.11 0.19 -9.59
C GLY A 47 -0.84 1.02 -9.38
N TYR A 48 -0.46 1.35 -8.14
CA TYR A 48 0.78 2.10 -7.89
C TYR A 48 2.01 1.23 -8.12
N THR A 49 3.10 1.84 -8.56
CA THR A 49 4.33 1.11 -8.90
C THR A 49 5.41 1.31 -7.84
N ARG A 50 5.97 0.21 -7.34
CA ARG A 50 7.18 0.23 -6.51
C ARG A 50 8.40 -0.12 -7.36
N THR A 51 9.36 0.77 -7.39
CA THR A 51 10.69 0.54 -7.98
C THR A 51 11.64 0.05 -6.89
N PHE A 52 12.29 -1.08 -7.13
CA PHE A 52 13.28 -1.66 -6.22
C PHE A 52 14.68 -1.14 -6.57
N ARG A 53 15.63 -1.25 -5.63
CA ARG A 53 17.02 -0.80 -5.83
C ARG A 53 17.72 -1.47 -7.01
N ASN A 54 17.28 -2.67 -7.39
CA ASN A 54 17.78 -3.42 -8.55
C ASN A 54 17.09 -3.02 -9.87
N GLY A 55 16.29 -1.94 -9.90
CA GLY A 55 15.55 -1.50 -11.08
C GLY A 55 14.27 -2.31 -11.37
N ALA A 56 14.00 -3.39 -10.64
CA ALA A 56 12.76 -4.13 -10.80
C ALA A 56 11.56 -3.25 -10.42
N LYS A 57 10.44 -3.42 -11.12
CA LYS A 57 9.20 -2.70 -10.86
C LYS A 57 8.11 -3.69 -10.48
N LYS A 58 7.34 -3.38 -9.44
CA LYS A 58 6.18 -4.18 -9.03
C LYS A 58 4.98 -3.27 -8.84
N VAL A 59 3.90 -3.57 -9.54
CA VAL A 59 2.63 -2.90 -9.36
C VAL A 59 1.91 -3.50 -8.16
N PHE A 60 1.42 -2.65 -7.27
CA PHE A 60 0.52 -3.06 -6.20
C PHE A 60 -0.81 -3.47 -6.83
N LYS A 61 -1.23 -4.71 -6.58
CA LYS A 61 -2.52 -5.23 -7.02
C LYS A 61 -3.29 -5.63 -5.78
N TYR A 62 -4.25 -4.80 -5.42
CA TYR A 62 -5.25 -5.16 -4.44
C TYR A 62 -6.20 -6.16 -5.09
N LYS A 63 -5.92 -7.46 -4.90
CA LYS A 63 -6.90 -8.49 -5.20
C LYS A 63 -8.05 -8.29 -4.21
N ASN A 64 -9.04 -7.49 -4.60
CA ASN A 64 -10.31 -7.46 -3.92
C ASN A 64 -10.80 -8.91 -3.89
N LYS A 65 -10.76 -9.56 -2.73
CA LYS A 65 -11.39 -10.87 -2.56
C LYS A 65 -12.90 -10.60 -2.55
N MET A 66 -13.46 -10.27 -3.71
CA MET A 66 -14.79 -10.78 -4.03
C MET A 66 -14.63 -12.29 -4.13
N ARG A 67 -14.61 -12.94 -2.96
CA ARG A 67 -15.00 -14.34 -2.83
C ARG A 67 -16.50 -14.33 -3.12
N CYS A 68 -16.86 -14.29 -4.40
CA CYS A 68 -18.13 -14.85 -4.81
C CYS A 68 -18.00 -16.36 -4.64
N LYS A 69 -18.56 -16.88 -3.57
CA LYS A 69 -19.10 -18.24 -3.52
C LYS A 69 -20.09 -18.33 -2.37
#